data_AF-A0A699YU91-F1
#
_entry.id   AF-A0A699YU91-F1
#
_cell.length_a   1.000
_cell.length_b   1.000
_cell.length_c   1.000
_cell.angle_alpha   90.00
_cell.angle_beta   90.00
_cell.angle_gamma   90.00
#
_symmetry.space_group_name_H-M   'P 1'
#
loop_
_entity.id
_entity.type
_entity.pdbx_description
1 polymer ?
#
loop_
_entity_poly.entity_id
_entity_poly.type
_entity_poly.pdbx_seq_one_letter_code
_entity_poly.pdbx_strand_id
1 'polypeptide(L)'
;MAAEWSDSDLHIALDRALRKASDSRLQVVAEMAVDHHQKYKHVHAALERALRKVAPGDAATYRNILFVASRILTLSYKQLQEKERYRERLRPFVQKVLGLLATSEYQVHCARVVAIWAKAGIYKDEALAELRK
;
A
#
# COMPACT_ATOMS: atom_id res chain seq x y z
N MET A 1 19.36 7.90 -13.60
CA MET A 1 19.06 6.57 -13.04
C MET A 1 19.02 6.72 -11.54
N ALA A 2 17.90 6.41 -10.88
CA ALA A 2 17.84 6.40 -9.41
C ALA A 2 18.82 5.35 -8.89
N ALA A 3 19.53 5.65 -7.80
CA ALA A 3 20.41 4.67 -7.16
C ALA A 3 19.59 3.42 -6.77
N GLU A 4 20.15 2.24 -7.01
CA GLU A 4 19.50 1.00 -6.61
C GLU A 4 19.48 0.88 -5.09
N TRP A 5 18.28 0.79 -4.51
CA TRP A 5 18.14 0.60 -3.07
C TRP A 5 18.33 -0.88 -2.68
N SER A 6 18.86 -1.08 -1.48
CA SER A 6 18.96 -2.38 -0.82
C SER A 6 17.68 -2.73 -0.05
N ASP A 7 17.45 -4.01 0.23
CA ASP A 7 16.30 -4.45 1.04
C ASP A 7 16.25 -3.74 2.41
N SER A 8 17.41 -3.42 3.00
CA SER A 8 17.52 -2.66 4.23
C SER A 8 16.97 -1.24 4.10
N ASP A 9 17.24 -0.56 2.99
CA ASP A 9 16.75 0.80 2.74
C ASP A 9 15.22 0.83 2.65
N LEU A 10 14.64 -0.14 1.93
CA LEU A 10 13.19 -0.29 1.83
C LEU A 10 12.58 -0.56 3.21
N HIS A 11 13.19 -1.44 4.01
CA HIS A 11 12.72 -1.73 5.36
C HIS A 11 12.77 -0.51 6.28
N ILE A 12 13.85 0.28 6.24
CA ILE A 12 13.95 1.52 7.01
C ILE A 12 12.90 2.54 6.58
N ALA A 13 12.71 2.73 5.28
CA ALA A 13 11.70 3.65 4.75
C ALA A 13 10.29 3.21 5.16
N LEU A 14 9.99 1.92 5.04
CA LEU A 14 8.72 1.34 5.44
C LEU A 14 8.47 1.53 6.94
N ASP A 15 9.41 1.16 7.81
CA ASP A 15 9.27 1.32 9.26
C ASP A 15 9.02 2.78 9.67
N ARG A 16 9.69 3.74 9.00
CA ARG A 16 9.45 5.17 9.23
C ARG A 16 8.05 5.60 8.83
N ALA A 17 7.54 5.10 7.69
CA ALA A 17 6.18 5.37 7.23
C ALA A 17 5.12 4.72 8.14
N LEU A 18 5.39 3.51 8.65
CA LEU A 18 4.48 2.79 9.55
C LEU A 18 4.38 3.41 10.94
N ARG A 19 5.47 4.00 11.46
CA ARG A 19 5.42 4.76 12.73
C ARG A 19 4.63 6.05 12.62
N LYS A 20 4.70 6.74 11.47
CA LYS A 20 3.92 7.96 11.20
C LYS A 20 3.79 8.15 9.69
N ALA A 21 2.57 7.95 9.19
CA ALA A 21 2.22 8.05 7.78
C ALA A 21 2.07 9.52 7.34
N SER A 22 3.17 10.28 7.34
CA SER A 22 3.19 11.61 6.72
C SER A 22 3.33 11.52 5.21
N ASP A 23 2.84 12.54 4.51
CA ASP A 23 2.84 12.56 3.04
C ASP A 23 4.23 12.30 2.44
N SER A 24 5.26 12.98 2.98
CA SER A 24 6.66 12.80 2.59
C SER A 24 7.18 11.36 2.77
N ARG A 25 6.81 10.67 3.85
CA ARG A 25 7.28 9.31 4.12
C ARG A 25 6.59 8.29 3.24
N LEU A 26 5.28 8.48 3.01
CA LEU A 26 4.52 7.66 2.08
C LEU A 26 5.06 7.84 0.65
N GLN A 27 5.38 9.07 0.26
CA GLN A 27 5.93 9.40 -1.05
C GLN A 27 7.28 8.71 -1.28
N VAL A 28 8.21 8.78 -0.32
CA VAL A 28 9.52 8.10 -0.43
C VAL A 28 9.36 6.60 -0.67
N VAL A 29 8.50 5.92 0.10
CA VAL A 29 8.29 4.46 -0.09
C VAL A 29 7.68 4.17 -1.45
N ALA A 30 6.73 5.00 -1.92
CA ALA A 30 6.11 4.83 -3.22
C ALA A 30 7.08 5.07 -4.38
N GLU A 31 7.93 6.09 -4.30
CA GLU A 31 8.98 6.37 -5.29
C GLU A 31 9.99 5.23 -5.36
N MET A 32 10.48 4.75 -4.20
CA MET A 32 11.37 3.58 -4.17
C MET A 32 10.73 2.36 -4.86
N ALA A 33 9.44 2.09 -4.60
CA ALA A 33 8.72 0.99 -5.22
C ALA A 33 8.55 1.17 -6.74
N VAL A 34 8.18 2.37 -7.20
CA VAL A 34 7.85 2.66 -8.60
C VAL A 34 9.10 2.82 -9.47
N ASP A 35 10.13 3.53 -8.99
CA ASP A 35 11.40 3.71 -9.70
C ASP A 35 12.07 2.36 -10.00
N HIS A 36 11.92 1.41 -9.06
CA HIS A 36 12.43 0.04 -9.16
C HIS A 36 11.29 -0.96 -9.34
N HIS A 37 10.30 -0.65 -10.19
CA HIS A 37 9.08 -1.46 -10.39
C HIS A 37 9.33 -2.94 -10.69
N GLN A 38 10.50 -3.31 -11.24
CA GLN A 38 10.89 -4.71 -11.44
C GLN A 38 11.00 -5.49 -10.11
N LYS A 39 11.26 -4.80 -9.00
CA LYS A 39 11.31 -5.35 -7.63
C LYS A 39 9.93 -5.42 -6.95
N TYR A 40 8.82 -5.32 -7.67
CA TYR A 40 7.45 -5.36 -7.09
C TYR A 40 7.20 -6.55 -6.15
N LYS A 41 7.82 -7.72 -6.42
CA LYS A 41 7.75 -8.90 -5.54
C LYS A 41 8.41 -8.67 -4.19
N HIS A 42 9.55 -7.99 -4.14
CA HIS A 42 10.27 -7.66 -2.91
C HIS A 42 9.48 -6.64 -2.08
N VAL A 43 8.91 -5.62 -2.75
CA VAL A 43 8.04 -4.63 -2.09
C VAL A 43 6.81 -5.31 -1.48
N HIS A 44 6.14 -6.18 -2.23
CA HIS A 44 5.02 -6.95 -1.70
C HIS A 44 5.43 -7.84 -0.51
N ALA A 45 6.57 -8.52 -0.60
CA ALA A 45 7.08 -9.34 0.50
C ALA A 45 7.42 -8.51 1.75
N ALA A 46 7.95 -7.29 1.58
CA ALA A 46 8.23 -6.37 2.66
C ALA A 46 6.94 -5.90 3.35
N LEU A 47 5.89 -5.58 2.58
CA LEU A 47 4.58 -5.22 3.12
C LEU A 47 3.93 -6.38 3.90
N GLU A 48 3.95 -7.60 3.36
CA GLU A 48 3.47 -8.81 4.05
C GLU A 48 4.25 -9.11 5.33
N ARG A 49 5.58 -8.94 5.30
CA ARG A 49 6.42 -9.06 6.51
C ARG A 49 6.05 -8.01 7.55
N ALA A 50 5.84 -6.75 7.15
CA ALA A 50 5.43 -5.70 8.04
C ALA A 50 4.06 -6.00 8.66
N LEU A 51 3.08 -6.42 7.84
CA LEU A 51 1.74 -6.78 8.29
C LEU A 51 1.76 -7.89 9.35
N ARG A 52 2.59 -8.93 9.16
CA ARG A 52 2.72 -10.04 10.12
C ARG A 52 3.35 -9.64 11.46
N LYS A 53 4.09 -8.53 11.50
CA LYS A 53 4.71 -8.02 12.74
C LYS A 53 3.79 -7.10 13.55
N VAL A 54 2.65 -6.70 12.99
CA VAL A 54 1.70 -5.83 13.68
C VAL A 54 1.03 -6.60 14.81
N ALA A 55 0.97 -5.99 15.99
CA ALA A 55 0.29 -6.60 17.13
C ALA A 55 -1.23 -6.70 16.86
N PRO A 56 -1.89 -7.78 17.33
CA PRO A 56 -3.35 -7.83 17.31
C PRO A 56 -3.95 -6.60 18.00
N GLY A 57 -4.91 -5.95 17.35
CA GLY A 57 -5.54 -4.73 17.87
C GLY A 57 -4.82 -3.41 17.54
N ASP A 58 -3.63 -3.43 16.95
CA ASP A 58 -2.95 -2.19 16.49
C ASP A 58 -3.53 -1.69 15.15
N ALA A 59 -4.76 -1.17 15.23
CA ALA A 59 -5.49 -0.61 14.11
C ALA A 59 -4.78 0.60 13.47
N ALA A 60 -4.01 1.36 14.25
CA ALA A 60 -3.27 2.52 13.76
C ALA A 60 -2.15 2.09 12.79
N THR A 61 -1.41 1.03 13.11
CA THR A 61 -0.38 0.51 12.21
C THR A 61 -1.00 -0.14 10.97
N TYR A 62 -2.11 -0.89 11.10
CA TYR A 62 -2.84 -1.42 9.93
C TYR A 62 -3.29 -0.29 8.98
N ARG A 63 -3.81 0.82 9.53
CA ARG A 63 -4.15 2.01 8.74
C ARG A 63 -2.93 2.59 8.02
N ASN A 64 -1.79 2.70 8.70
CA ASN A 64 -0.57 3.21 8.07
C ASN A 64 -0.07 2.28 6.95
N ILE A 65 -0.18 0.96 7.11
CA ILE A 65 0.09 -0.03 6.05
C ILE A 65 -0.84 0.22 4.85
N LEU A 66 -2.14 0.42 5.09
CA LEU A 66 -3.10 0.72 4.02
C LEU A 66 -2.71 1.99 3.25
N PHE A 67 -2.27 3.04 3.95
CA PHE A 67 -1.83 4.28 3.30
C PHE A 67 -0.57 4.08 2.45
N VAL A 68 0.40 3.31 2.93
CA VAL A 68 1.60 2.95 2.14
C VAL A 68 1.17 2.21 0.87
N ALA A 69 0.37 1.15 1.00
CA ALA A 69 -0.09 0.37 -0.15
C ALA A 69 -0.88 1.23 -1.15
N SER A 70 -1.78 2.09 -0.64
CA SER A 70 -2.54 3.03 -1.46
C SER A 70 -1.64 4.01 -2.22
N ARG A 71 -0.58 4.52 -1.58
CA ARG A 71 0.35 5.46 -2.22
C ARG A 71 1.14 4.79 -3.33
N ILE A 72 1.63 3.56 -3.09
CA ILE A 72 2.30 2.74 -4.11
C ILE A 72 1.36 2.51 -5.30
N LEU A 73 0.13 2.04 -5.05
CA LEU A 73 -0.86 1.78 -6.10
C LEU A 73 -1.20 3.03 -6.94
N THR A 74 -1.38 4.17 -6.27
CA THR A 74 -1.73 5.42 -6.96
C THR A 74 -0.57 5.91 -7.82
N LEU A 75 0.66 5.84 -7.31
CA LEU A 75 1.84 6.27 -8.04
C LEU A 75 2.18 5.30 -9.18
N SER A 76 2.10 3.99 -8.93
CA SER A 76 2.39 2.96 -9.93
C SER A 76 1.40 3.05 -11.09
N TYR A 77 0.10 3.21 -10.80
CA TYR A 77 -0.91 3.34 -11.82
C TYR A 77 -0.71 4.59 -12.68
N LYS A 78 -0.35 5.72 -12.04
CA LYS A 78 -0.09 6.98 -12.76
C LYS A 78 1.16 6.91 -13.65
N GLN A 79 2.23 6.28 -13.19
CA GLN A 79 3.54 6.35 -13.87
C GLN A 79 3.86 5.14 -14.77
N LEU A 80 3.43 3.94 -14.39
CA LEU A 80 3.86 2.70 -15.05
C LEU A 80 2.91 2.22 -16.15
N GLN A 81 1.64 2.64 -16.11
CA GLN A 81 0.61 2.27 -17.08
C GLN A 81 0.59 0.75 -17.36
N GLU A 82 0.96 0.31 -18.57
CA GLU A 82 0.96 -1.13 -18.95
C GLU A 82 2.01 -1.97 -18.20
N LYS A 83 3.04 -1.33 -17.62
CA LYS A 83 4.06 -2.00 -16.80
C LYS A 83 3.64 -2.16 -15.34
N GLU A 84 2.46 -1.67 -14.98
CA GLU A 84 1.91 -1.72 -13.64
C GLU A 84 1.60 -3.17 -13.26
N ARG A 85 2.27 -3.67 -12.21
CA ARG A 85 2.06 -5.02 -11.65
C ARG A 85 1.53 -5.00 -10.22
N TYR A 86 1.48 -3.84 -9.57
CA TYR A 86 1.07 -3.74 -8.17
C TYR A 86 -0.43 -3.90 -7.99
N ARG A 87 -1.27 -3.48 -8.94
CA ARG A 87 -2.73 -3.62 -8.82
C ARG A 87 -3.14 -5.07 -8.62
N GLU A 88 -2.70 -5.97 -9.48
CA GLU A 88 -3.03 -7.38 -9.38
C GLU A 88 -2.37 -8.02 -8.16
N ARG A 89 -1.10 -7.67 -7.90
CA ARG A 89 -0.32 -8.28 -6.82
C ARG A 89 -0.80 -7.87 -5.43
N LEU A 90 -1.14 -6.59 -5.23
CA LEU A 90 -1.54 -6.04 -3.95
C LEU A 90 -3.03 -6.21 -3.67
N ARG A 91 -3.87 -6.58 -4.65
CA ARG A 91 -5.32 -6.79 -4.44
C ARG A 91 -5.64 -7.68 -3.22
N PRO A 92 -5.15 -8.93 -3.11
CA PRO A 92 -5.44 -9.77 -1.94
C PRO A 92 -4.87 -9.17 -0.64
N PHE A 93 -3.71 -8.52 -0.72
CA PHE A 93 -3.08 -7.85 0.42
C PHE A 93 -3.95 -6.71 0.95
N VAL A 94 -4.42 -5.80 0.08
CA VAL A 94 -5.25 -4.68 0.50
C VAL A 94 -6.62 -5.14 0.98
N GLN A 95 -7.19 -6.19 0.40
CA GLN A 95 -8.43 -6.80 0.90
C GLN A 95 -8.28 -7.28 2.34
N LYS A 96 -7.18 -7.99 2.62
CA LYS A 96 -6.86 -8.46 3.97
C LYS A 96 -6.71 -7.30 4.97
N VAL A 97 -6.00 -6.23 4.58
CA VAL A 97 -5.81 -5.06 5.45
C VAL A 97 -7.14 -4.32 5.68
N LEU A 98 -7.97 -4.18 4.66
CA LEU A 98 -9.32 -3.59 4.79
C LEU A 98 -10.20 -4.42 5.73
N GLY A 99 -10.16 -5.76 5.64
CA GLY A 99 -10.86 -6.65 6.56
C GLY A 99 -10.42 -6.50 8.02
N LEU A 100 -9.11 -6.34 8.27
CA LEU A 100 -8.57 -6.07 9.62
C LEU A 100 -9.00 -4.71 10.17
N LEU A 101 -9.31 -3.74 9.30
CA LEU A 101 -9.76 -2.42 9.67
C LEU A 101 -11.29 -2.27 9.64
N ALA A 102 -12.01 -3.28 9.17
CA ALA A 102 -13.45 -3.22 8.91
C ALA A 102 -14.27 -2.92 10.17
N THR A 103 -13.79 -3.29 11.36
CA THR A 103 -14.44 -3.03 12.64
C THR A 103 -13.72 -1.97 13.49
N SER A 104 -12.72 -1.29 12.92
CA SER A 104 -11.91 -0.30 13.63
C SER A 104 -12.47 1.12 13.51
N GLU A 105 -11.97 2.03 14.35
CA GLU A 105 -12.23 3.48 14.26
C GLU A 105 -11.79 4.12 12.92
N TYR A 106 -11.02 3.39 12.10
CA TYR A 106 -10.48 3.88 10.82
C TYR A 106 -11.32 3.50 9.60
N GLN A 107 -12.57 3.04 9.77
CA GLN A 107 -13.49 2.77 8.65
C GLN A 107 -13.61 3.94 7.65
N VAL A 108 -13.70 5.18 8.14
CA VAL A 108 -13.77 6.38 7.29
C VAL A 108 -12.51 6.54 6.43
N HIS A 109 -11.34 6.19 6.97
CA HIS A 109 -10.08 6.22 6.23
C HIS A 109 -10.05 5.14 5.15
N CYS A 110 -10.57 3.94 5.46
CA CYS A 110 -10.71 2.86 4.49
C CYS A 110 -11.63 3.26 3.33
N ALA A 111 -12.80 3.82 3.64
CA ALA A 111 -13.75 4.32 2.63
C ALA A 111 -13.12 5.40 1.74
N ARG A 112 -12.35 6.33 2.34
CA ARG A 112 -11.64 7.38 1.58
C ARG A 112 -10.58 6.81 0.65
N VAL A 113 -9.81 5.83 1.09
CA VAL A 113 -8.81 5.14 0.27
C VAL A 113 -9.47 4.42 -0.92
N VAL A 114 -10.55 3.68 -0.66
CA VAL A 114 -11.32 2.99 -1.71
C VAL A 114 -11.92 3.99 -2.70
N ALA A 115 -12.42 5.14 -2.23
CA ALA A 115 -12.93 6.21 -3.10
C ALA A 115 -11.82 6.84 -3.98
N ILE A 116 -10.60 6.99 -3.44
CA ILE A 116 -9.45 7.44 -4.23
C ILE A 116 -9.15 6.44 -5.35
N TRP A 117 -9.17 5.14 -5.06
CA TRP A 117 -8.93 4.10 -6.07
C TRP A 117 -10.00 4.06 -7.14
N ALA A 118 -11.27 4.22 -6.76
CA ALA A 118 -12.39 4.32 -7.69
C ALA A 118 -12.23 5.53 -8.62
N LYS A 119 -12.00 6.72 -8.05
CA LYS A 119 -11.83 7.95 -8.81
C LYS A 119 -10.62 7.91 -9.75
N ALA A 120 -9.54 7.28 -9.33
CA ALA A 120 -8.34 7.12 -10.15
C ALA A 120 -8.45 5.99 -11.19
N GLY A 121 -9.53 5.17 -11.14
CA GLY A 121 -9.69 4.02 -12.03
C GLY A 121 -8.72 2.87 -11.74
N ILE A 122 -8.11 2.84 -10.53
CA ILE A 122 -7.16 1.79 -10.16
C ILE A 122 -7.87 0.45 -10.10
N TYR A 123 -9.03 0.37 -9.43
CA TYR A 123 -9.89 -0.80 -9.40
C TYR A 123 -11.24 -0.47 -10.01
N LYS A 124 -11.83 -1.42 -10.75
CA LYS A 124 -13.21 -1.34 -11.26
C LYS A 124 -14.21 -1.58 -10.13
N ASP A 125 -15.47 -1.19 -10.33
CA ASP A 125 -16.53 -1.28 -9.33
C ASP A 125 -16.74 -2.70 -8.77
N GLU A 126 -16.61 -3.73 -9.60
CA GLU A 126 -16.72 -5.14 -9.16
C GLU A 126 -15.60 -5.50 -8.18
N ALA A 127 -14.37 -5.11 -8.49
CA ALA A 127 -13.22 -5.33 -7.61
C ALA A 127 -13.32 -4.50 -6.33
N LEU A 128 -13.86 -3.29 -6.40
CA LEU A 128 -14.12 -2.45 -5.22
C LEU A 128 -15.21 -3.04 -4.32
N ALA A 129 -16.23 -3.68 -4.90
CA ALA A 129 -17.28 -4.37 -4.16
C ALA A 129 -16.73 -5.59 -3.40
N GLU A 130 -15.82 -6.37 -4.02
CA GLU A 130 -15.12 -7.47 -3.35
C GLU A 130 -14.18 -6.99 -2.24
N LEU A 131 -13.52 -5.84 -2.42
CA LEU A 131 -12.65 -5.25 -1.40
C LEU A 131 -13.38 -4.77 -0.13
N ARG A 132 -14.71 -4.65 -0.20
CA ARG A 132 -15.58 -4.25 0.92
C ARG A 132 -16.19 -5.44 1.67
N LYS A 133 -16.07 -6.66 1.14
CA LYS A 133 -16.52 -7.90 1.78
C LYS A 133 -15.43 -8.45 2.69
#